data_AF-A0A2N1QDC7-F1
#
_entry.id   AF-A0A2N1QDC7-F1
#
_cell.length_a   1.000
_cell.length_b   1.000
_cell.length_c   1.000
_cell.angle_alpha   90.00
_cell.angle_beta   90.00
_cell.angle_gamma   90.00
#
_symmetry.space_group_name_H-M   'P 1'
#
loop_
_entity.id
_entity.type
_entity.pdbx_description
1 polymer ?
#
loop_
_entity_poly.entity_id
_entity_poly.type
_entity_poly.pdbx_seq_one_letter_code
_entity_poly.pdbx_strand_id
1 'polypeptide(L)'
;MLTFLNSILPFILEVAPGDLSSGLAYVGAGIAVFTGFGTAIGQGIAASKAVEAVGRQPEAAGKITSTMLIGQAVAETTGLYGLIIAFILVSK
;
A
#
# COMPACT_ATOMS: atom_id res chain seq x y z
N MET A 1 -15.98 34.66 28.17
CA MET A 1 -15.93 33.28 27.61
C MET A 1 -16.14 33.28 26.09
N LEU A 2 -17.26 33.82 25.56
CA LEU A 2 -17.44 33.96 24.11
C LEU A 2 -16.37 34.82 23.43
N THR A 3 -15.92 35.90 24.08
CA THR A 3 -14.85 36.77 23.56
C THR A 3 -13.53 36.03 23.41
N PHE A 4 -13.20 35.17 24.39
CA PHE A 4 -12.01 34.33 24.37
C PHE A 4 -12.10 33.30 23.23
N LEU A 5 -13.23 32.60 23.09
CA LEU A 5 -13.47 31.68 21.96
C LEU A 5 -13.30 32.37 20.60
N ASN A 6 -13.81 33.59 20.43
CA ASN A 6 -13.64 34.37 19.20
C ASN A 6 -12.19 34.84 18.96
N SER A 7 -11.34 34.86 19.99
CA SER A 7 -9.90 35.19 19.85
C SER A 7 -9.05 33.98 19.43
N ILE A 8 -9.48 32.76 19.76
CA ILE A 8 -8.76 31.51 19.41
C ILE A 8 -9.28 30.89 18.12
N LEU A 9 -10.52 31.18 17.74
CA LEU A 9 -11.12 30.72 16.49
C LEU A 9 -10.30 31.07 15.23
N PRO A 10 -9.71 32.29 15.08
CA PRO A 10 -8.86 32.62 13.94
C PRO A 10 -7.59 31.78 13.91
N PHE A 11 -6.98 31.48 15.06
CA PHE A 11 -5.77 30.67 15.16
C PHE A 11 -6.03 29.21 14.77
N ILE A 12 -7.18 28.66 15.15
CA ILE A 12 -7.61 27.30 14.73
C ILE A 12 -7.84 27.27 13.21
N LEU A 13 -8.44 28.31 12.64
CA LEU A 13 -8.68 28.43 11.20
C LEU A 13 -7.40 28.75 10.40
N GLU A 14 -6.41 29.39 11.02
CA GLU A 14 -5.12 29.76 10.41
C GLU A 14 -4.11 28.61 10.39
N VAL A 15 -4.16 27.71 11.39
CA VAL A 15 -3.40 26.45 11.39
C VAL A 15 -4.06 25.40 10.47
N ALA A 16 -5.34 25.60 10.12
CA ALA A 16 -6.07 24.85 9.10
C ALA A 16 -6.42 25.71 7.86
N PRO A 17 -5.45 26.32 7.17
CA PRO A 17 -5.72 27.05 5.93
C PRO A 17 -5.97 26.09 4.75
N GLY A 18 -5.86 24.78 4.98
CA GLY A 18 -6.32 23.70 4.12
C GLY A 18 -7.15 22.70 4.93
N ASP A 19 -8.05 21.99 4.25
CA ASP A 19 -8.97 21.04 4.87
C ASP A 19 -8.18 19.93 5.62
N LEU A 20 -8.23 19.95 6.97
CA LEU A 20 -7.62 18.93 7.84
C LEU A 20 -8.02 17.51 7.43
N SER A 21 -9.23 17.37 6.86
CA SER A 21 -9.73 16.14 6.26
C SER A 21 -8.81 15.61 5.15
N SER A 22 -8.37 16.49 4.23
CA SER A 22 -7.47 16.13 3.14
C SER A 22 -6.08 15.74 3.65
N GLY A 23 -5.58 16.44 4.67
CA GLY A 23 -4.31 16.09 5.33
C GLY A 23 -4.32 14.67 5.92
N LEU A 24 -5.40 14.31 6.62
CA LEU A 24 -5.58 12.96 7.16
C LEU A 24 -5.79 11.91 6.07
N ALA A 25 -6.44 12.27 4.95
CA ALA A 25 -6.60 11.38 3.80
C ALA A 25 -5.25 10.98 3.18
N TYR A 26 -4.30 11.92 3.06
CA TYR A 26 -2.94 11.62 2.58
C TYR A 26 -2.16 10.69 3.51
N VAL A 27 -2.29 10.89 4.82
CA VAL A 27 -1.68 9.97 5.81
C VAL A 27 -2.32 8.58 5.71
N GLY A 28 -3.64 8.51 5.60
CA GLY A 28 -4.38 7.26 5.38
C GLY A 28 -3.97 6.54 4.09
N ALA A 29 -3.73 7.29 3.00
CA ALA A 29 -3.24 6.73 1.75
C ALA A 29 -1.82 6.13 1.90
N GLY A 30 -0.94 6.82 2.63
CA GLY A 30 0.38 6.31 2.99
C GLY A 30 0.31 5.01 3.79
N ILE A 31 -0.62 4.91 4.75
CA ILE A 31 -0.84 3.68 5.52
C ILE A 31 -1.42 2.55 4.64
N ALA A 32 -2.34 2.87 3.73
CA ALA A 32 -2.98 1.88 2.86
C ALA A 32 -1.97 1.16 1.96
N VAL A 33 -0.95 1.86 1.43
CA VAL A 33 0.08 1.22 0.59
C VAL A 33 1.01 0.28 1.34
N PHE A 34 1.08 0.34 2.68
CA PHE A 34 1.88 -0.60 3.48
C PHE A 34 1.39 -2.05 3.36
N THR A 35 0.16 -2.31 2.90
CA THR A 35 -0.29 -3.69 2.66
C THR A 35 0.59 -4.42 1.64
N GLY A 36 1.23 -3.68 0.71
CA GLY A 36 2.18 -4.24 -0.25
C GLY A 36 3.47 -4.78 0.38
N PHE A 37 3.75 -4.48 1.65
CA PHE A 37 4.92 -5.05 2.33
C PHE A 37 4.80 -6.58 2.48
N GLY A 38 3.59 -7.06 2.77
CA GLY A 38 3.31 -8.50 2.87
C GLY A 38 3.47 -9.22 1.53
N THR A 39 3.01 -8.60 0.44
CA THR A 39 3.16 -9.17 -0.91
C THR A 39 4.62 -9.22 -1.34
N ALA A 40 5.38 -8.16 -1.11
CA ALA A 40 6.81 -8.09 -1.44
C ALA A 40 7.62 -9.22 -0.78
N ILE A 41 7.39 -9.46 0.53
CA ILE A 41 8.08 -10.55 1.25
C ILE A 41 7.65 -11.91 0.70
N GLY A 42 6.34 -12.15 0.57
CA GLY A 42 5.81 -13.43 0.10
C GLY A 42 6.29 -13.79 -1.31
N GLN A 43 6.26 -12.81 -2.23
CA GLN A 43 6.72 -12.98 -3.60
C GLN A 43 8.24 -13.13 -3.68
N GLY A 44 9.01 -12.42 -2.85
CA GLY A 44 10.46 -12.58 -2.78
C GLY A 44 10.87 -13.99 -2.34
N ILE A 45 10.18 -14.55 -1.34
CA ILE A 45 10.39 -15.93 -0.90
C ILE A 45 10.00 -16.91 -2.02
N ALA A 46 8.84 -16.73 -2.63
CA ALA A 46 8.37 -17.59 -3.73
C ALA A 46 9.35 -17.58 -4.92
N ALA A 47 9.88 -16.40 -5.28
CA ALA A 47 10.87 -16.24 -6.34
C ALA A 47 12.18 -16.94 -6.01
N SER A 48 12.70 -16.77 -4.79
CA SER A 48 13.92 -17.46 -4.33
C SER A 48 13.77 -18.98 -4.45
N LYS A 49 12.63 -19.54 -4.02
CA LYS A 49 12.35 -20.98 -4.12
C LYS A 49 12.16 -21.45 -5.55
N ALA A 50 11.57 -20.65 -6.42
CA ALA A 50 11.49 -20.96 -7.83
C ALA A 50 12.90 -21.02 -8.47
N VAL A 51 13.78 -20.07 -8.16
CA VAL A 51 15.16 -20.07 -8.67
C VAL A 51 15.95 -21.28 -8.16
N GLU A 52 15.85 -21.63 -6.87
CA GLU A 52 16.45 -22.86 -6.33
C GLU A 52 15.94 -24.12 -7.06
N ALA A 53 14.62 -24.19 -7.32
CA ALA A 53 14.01 -25.31 -8.02
C ALA A 53 14.45 -25.41 -9.49
N VAL A 54 14.54 -24.27 -10.19
CA VAL A 54 15.07 -24.21 -11.57
C VAL A 54 16.52 -24.67 -11.62
N GLY A 55 17.35 -24.26 -10.66
CA GLY A 55 18.74 -24.69 -10.58
C GLY A 55 18.90 -26.19 -10.35
N ARG A 56 17.94 -26.83 -9.66
CA ARG A 56 17.92 -28.29 -9.46
C ARG A 56 17.37 -29.07 -10.64
N GLN A 57 16.40 -28.49 -11.36
CA GLN A 57 15.73 -29.16 -12.49
C GLN A 57 15.50 -28.17 -13.65
N PRO A 58 16.53 -27.90 -14.47
CA PRO A 58 16.46 -26.92 -15.56
C PRO A 58 15.42 -27.26 -16.62
N GLU A 59 15.17 -28.55 -16.88
CA GLU A 59 14.20 -29.01 -17.88
C GLU A 59 12.75 -28.65 -17.50
N ALA A 60 12.48 -28.44 -16.20
CA ALA A 60 11.15 -28.06 -15.70
C ALA A 60 10.99 -26.54 -15.53
N ALA A 61 11.96 -25.72 -15.95
CA ALA A 61 11.98 -24.29 -15.65
C ALA A 61 10.69 -23.57 -16.03
N GLY A 62 10.16 -23.82 -17.23
CA GLY A 62 8.91 -23.19 -17.69
C GLY A 62 7.71 -23.51 -16.80
N LYS A 63 7.60 -24.75 -16.30
CA LYS A 63 6.50 -25.16 -15.42
C LYS A 63 6.65 -24.56 -14.02
N ILE A 64 7.88 -24.47 -13.52
CA ILE A 64 8.20 -23.84 -12.22
C ILE A 64 7.85 -22.36 -12.27
N THR A 65 8.33 -21.63 -13.28
CA THR A 65 8.03 -20.20 -13.46
C THR A 65 6.53 -19.96 -13.61
N SER A 66 5.82 -20.78 -14.40
CA SER A 66 4.37 -20.64 -14.55
C SER A 66 3.62 -20.80 -13.22
N THR A 67 3.99 -21.81 -12.43
CA THR A 67 3.39 -22.06 -11.11
C THR A 67 3.70 -20.92 -10.13
N MET A 68 4.94 -20.42 -10.13
CA MET A 68 5.36 -19.26 -9.34
C MET A 68 4.53 -18.02 -9.70
N LEU A 69 4.39 -17.69 -10.99
CA LEU A 69 3.67 -16.51 -11.44
C LEU A 69 2.17 -16.57 -11.07
N ILE A 70 1.53 -17.74 -11.16
CA ILE A 70 0.15 -17.90 -10.70
C ILE A 70 0.03 -17.59 -9.20
N GLY A 71 0.95 -18.13 -8.39
CA GLY A 71 0.98 -17.83 -6.95
C GLY A 71 1.26 -16.35 -6.66
N GLN A 72 2.19 -15.73 -7.38
CA GLN A 72 2.52 -14.31 -7.24
C GLN A 72 1.35 -13.42 -7.62
N ALA A 73 0.60 -13.74 -8.68
CA ALA A 73 -0.57 -12.99 -9.11
C ALA A 73 -1.68 -13.00 -8.04
N VAL A 74 -1.92 -14.14 -7.40
CA VAL A 74 -2.88 -14.24 -6.29
C VAL A 74 -2.39 -13.46 -5.07
N ALA A 75 -1.09 -13.59 -4.73
CA ALA A 75 -0.50 -12.86 -3.61
C ALA A 75 -0.55 -11.34 -3.81
N GLU A 76 -0.36 -10.84 -5.04
CA GLU A 76 -0.34 -9.40 -5.35
C GLU A 76 -1.66 -8.68 -5.07
N THR A 77 -2.78 -9.42 -5.02
CA THR A 77 -4.13 -8.83 -4.84
C THR A 77 -4.25 -7.95 -3.60
N THR A 78 -3.57 -8.27 -2.50
CA THR A 78 -3.62 -7.48 -1.26
C THR A 78 -2.84 -6.16 -1.38
N GLY A 79 -1.77 -6.15 -2.16
CA GLY A 79 -1.02 -4.94 -2.51
C GLY A 79 -1.84 -4.02 -3.42
N LEU A 80 -2.49 -4.59 -4.44
CA LEU A 80 -3.38 -3.85 -5.34
C LEU A 80 -4.57 -3.23 -4.60
N TYR A 81 -5.19 -3.94 -3.65
CA TYR A 81 -6.27 -3.34 -2.86
C TYR A 81 -5.78 -2.16 -2.02
N GLY A 82 -4.60 -2.23 -1.41
CA GLY A 82 -4.01 -1.10 -0.69
C GLY A 82 -3.76 0.11 -1.59
N LEU A 83 -3.24 -0.12 -2.79
CA LEU A 83 -3.04 0.92 -3.80
C LEU A 83 -4.35 1.56 -4.27
N ILE A 84 -5.39 0.74 -4.52
CA ILE A 84 -6.72 1.24 -4.91
C ILE A 84 -7.29 2.14 -3.82
N ILE A 85 -7.22 1.72 -2.55
CA ILE A 85 -7.69 2.54 -1.42
C ILE A 85 -6.90 3.84 -1.32
N ALA A 86 -5.57 3.80 -1.49
CA ALA A 86 -4.75 5.01 -1.49
C ALA A 86 -5.18 6.00 -2.58
N PHE A 87 -5.43 5.53 -3.81
CA PHE A 87 -5.94 6.39 -4.87
C PHE A 87 -7.32 6.97 -4.56
N ILE A 88 -8.22 6.18 -3.97
CA ILE A 88 -9.55 6.66 -3.57
C ILE A 88 -9.44 7.75 -2.49
N LEU A 89 -8.50 7.63 -1.55
CA LEU A 89 -8.30 8.62 -0.50
C LEU A 89 -7.66 9.92 -1.03
N VAL A 90 -6.73 9.82 -1.96
CA VAL A 90 -6.04 10.98 -2.58
C VAL A 90 -6.95 11.74 -3.56
N SER A 91 -7.89 11.04 -4.21
CA SER A 91 -8.77 11.63 -5.23
C SER A 91 -10.05 12.25 -4.66
N LYS A 92 -10.19 12.29 -3.34
CA LYS A 92 -11.31 12.92 -2.62
C LYS A 92 -10.90 14.29 -2.11
#